data_AF-A0A2W5X0D4-F1
#
_entry.id   AF-A0A2W5X0D4-F1
#
_cell.length_a   1.000
_cell.length_b   1.000
_cell.length_c   1.000
_cell.angle_alpha   90.00
_cell.angle_beta   90.00
_cell.angle_gamma   90.00
#
_symmetry.space_group_name_H-M   'P 1'
#
loop_
_entity.id
_entity.type
_entity.pdbx_description
1 polymer ?
#
loop_
_entity_poly.entity_id
_entity_poly.type
_entity_poly.pdbx_seq_one_letter_code
_entity_poly.pdbx_strand_id
1 'polypeptide(L)'
;MTVRAFPVAVLLLMVPVCAAGAQPNRALREVSVVRTVSGSGAEGFQDGPHGSFLMPMGIARDAAGNVYVTDAGAQRIRRIASDGTIVTIAGGGELNESGTWVTGSYRDGLGARARFNRPAGIAVRRDGDIYVADTFNHCIRRITAQGLVSTYAGSPEEEAQVDGPRTLARFVKPTGLAVDADDNLYVADLSGIRKIDRGGNTTTLPSLGVKPYAVAVFNGPIGTTIFAGDRYGIVGRPPRVNDPSGDRRFASANAPQGTTILDTNGNRPLGNPAFLAALDENTVAYSDVRTNTIRLLEIVSGETKIVAGPPAEDASGNTGGYRDGPGNVARFLAPMGLARSGDGGLLVADGGNRRVRQLSRFDRVDPWDNLEDPYPGIGANPGKDEFRIIYAGNSYVWYDTYWDDSIEGLLQSNLYPCTSCAPQTRLRVIPAIRYSLAQIQALADVAVRTGFYRAVVLDLNWAMVETSFNPDMHVQLDQHPEVWKDGVTRALAGINAKLASAHIAFLVVSHPTPFEMSPVESAWFTFAYETKKNDHIRSDTAPVPQIGPALNEAVQKSGAPLVNVWPRFYAAERSAMRRPLFGGGDFHLTQYGRELIAAAVAARLKEMKPWAQASGQ
;
A
#
# COMPACT_ATOMS: atom_id res chain seq x y z
N MET A 1 -30.46 80.30 0.41
CA MET A 1 -29.73 79.14 -0.14
C MET A 1 -28.80 78.64 0.95
N THR A 2 -29.21 77.54 1.57
CA THR A 2 -28.91 77.17 2.95
C THR A 2 -27.66 76.31 3.06
N VAL A 3 -26.75 76.74 3.93
CA VAL A 3 -25.49 76.06 4.24
C VAL A 3 -25.53 75.56 5.68
N ARG A 4 -25.35 74.24 5.80
CA ARG A 4 -24.76 73.42 6.89
C ARG A 4 -25.19 73.67 8.35
N ALA A 5 -25.76 72.61 8.93
CA ALA A 5 -25.50 72.19 10.31
C ALA A 5 -25.58 70.66 10.40
N PHE A 6 -24.63 70.05 11.12
CA PHE A 6 -24.68 68.62 11.51
C PHE A 6 -25.82 68.37 12.53
N PRO A 7 -26.38 67.16 12.55
CA PRO A 7 -26.39 66.47 13.84
C PRO A 7 -25.98 64.99 13.75
N VAL A 8 -25.42 64.54 14.87
CA VAL A 8 -25.08 63.16 15.22
C VAL A 8 -26.35 62.29 15.23
N ALA A 9 -26.33 61.18 14.49
CA ALA A 9 -27.30 60.10 14.63
C ALA A 9 -26.61 58.89 15.27
N VAL A 10 -27.06 58.54 16.47
CA VAL A 10 -26.75 57.29 17.17
C VAL A 10 -27.32 56.14 16.35
N LEU A 11 -26.46 55.26 15.84
CA LEU A 11 -26.86 54.02 15.20
C LEU A 11 -26.57 52.85 16.15
N LEU A 12 -27.62 52.38 16.83
CA LEU A 12 -27.67 51.06 17.43
C LEU A 12 -27.53 50.03 16.29
N LEU A 13 -26.33 49.50 16.08
CA LEU A 13 -26.11 48.37 15.18
C LEU A 13 -26.13 47.09 16.00
N MET A 14 -27.24 46.35 15.89
CA MET A 14 -27.30 44.94 16.27
C MET A 14 -26.16 44.21 15.57
N VAL A 15 -25.31 43.57 16.36
CA VAL A 15 -24.28 42.64 15.89
C VAL A 15 -25.00 41.46 15.27
N PRO A 16 -24.87 41.17 13.95
CA PRO A 16 -25.21 39.87 13.46
C PRO A 16 -24.13 38.92 13.97
N VAL A 17 -24.55 37.92 14.76
CA VAL A 17 -23.72 36.76 15.07
C VAL A 17 -23.40 36.08 13.74
N CYS A 18 -22.23 36.39 13.19
CA CYS A 18 -21.67 35.64 12.07
C CYS A 18 -21.37 34.23 12.60
N ALA A 19 -22.19 33.26 12.18
CA ALA A 19 -21.78 31.87 12.16
C ALA A 19 -20.43 31.80 11.43
N ALA A 20 -19.42 31.28 12.12
CA ALA A 20 -18.09 31.08 11.60
C ALA A 20 -18.19 30.19 10.35
N GLY A 21 -18.11 30.81 9.17
CA GLY A 21 -18.02 30.10 7.90
C GLY A 21 -16.75 29.27 7.87
N ALA A 22 -16.90 27.98 7.64
CA ALA A 22 -15.81 27.06 7.36
C ALA A 22 -14.90 27.65 6.27
N GLN A 23 -13.62 27.82 6.57
CA GLN A 23 -12.62 28.13 5.55
C GLN A 23 -12.40 26.88 4.69
N PRO A 24 -12.34 27.00 3.35
CA PRO A 24 -12.02 25.85 2.50
C PRO A 24 -10.61 25.38 2.81
N ASN A 25 -10.47 24.08 3.12
CA ASN A 25 -9.22 23.35 3.25
C ASN A 25 -8.18 23.87 2.25
N ARG A 26 -7.11 24.51 2.74
CA ARG A 26 -5.90 24.74 1.95
C ARG A 26 -5.14 23.42 1.82
N ALA A 27 -5.68 22.58 0.94
CA ALA A 27 -5.12 21.34 0.43
C ALA A 27 -3.99 21.63 -0.59
N LEU A 28 -2.96 20.78 -0.59
CA LEU A 28 -2.13 20.38 -1.75
C LEU A 28 -1.38 21.48 -2.54
N ARG A 29 -0.05 21.50 -2.44
CA ARG A 29 0.82 21.58 -3.64
C ARG A 29 1.46 20.20 -3.76
N GLU A 30 1.31 19.40 -4.81
CA GLU A 30 1.07 19.74 -6.20
C GLU A 30 -0.11 18.98 -6.78
N VAL A 31 -0.92 19.76 -7.48
CA VAL A 31 -1.80 19.33 -8.53
C VAL A 31 -1.00 18.45 -9.52
N SER A 32 -1.26 17.14 -9.59
CA SER A 32 -0.82 16.39 -10.77
C SER A 32 -1.41 17.10 -11.99
N VAL A 33 -0.60 17.49 -12.97
CA VAL A 33 -1.14 18.13 -14.17
C VAL A 33 -1.32 17.03 -15.21
N VAL A 34 -2.56 16.83 -15.62
CA VAL A 34 -2.90 15.94 -16.73
C VAL A 34 -2.82 16.73 -18.02
N ARG A 35 -2.07 16.19 -18.98
CA ARG A 35 -2.07 16.70 -20.35
C ARG A 35 -2.28 15.58 -21.34
N THR A 36 -2.89 15.89 -22.48
CA THR A 36 -2.95 14.98 -23.62
C THR A 36 -1.58 14.96 -24.29
N VAL A 37 -1.04 13.75 -24.49
CA VAL A 37 0.23 13.54 -25.20
C VAL A 37 -0.04 13.23 -26.67
N SER A 38 -1.06 12.43 -26.95
CA SER A 38 -1.44 12.05 -28.31
C SER A 38 -2.86 11.50 -28.36
N GLY A 39 -3.36 11.29 -29.58
CA GLY A 39 -4.74 10.91 -29.87
C GLY A 39 -5.63 12.13 -30.08
N SER A 40 -6.26 12.22 -31.26
CA SER A 40 -7.24 13.28 -31.55
C SER A 40 -8.55 13.13 -30.78
N GLY A 41 -8.85 11.92 -30.30
CA GLY A 41 -10.15 11.53 -29.75
C GLY A 41 -11.17 11.11 -30.80
N ALA A 42 -10.86 11.28 -32.10
CA ALA A 42 -11.69 10.79 -33.19
C ALA A 42 -11.66 9.25 -33.23
N GLU A 43 -12.74 8.66 -33.75
CA GLU A 43 -12.78 7.22 -34.02
C GLU A 43 -11.77 6.83 -35.09
N GLY A 44 -11.14 5.67 -34.91
CA GLY A 44 -10.29 5.03 -35.92
C GLY A 44 -8.85 4.87 -35.48
N PHE A 45 -7.97 4.64 -36.45
CA PHE A 45 -6.57 4.28 -36.20
C PHE A 45 -5.63 4.99 -37.17
N GLN A 46 -5.92 6.24 -37.51
CA GLN A 46 -5.09 7.04 -38.41
C GLN A 46 -3.72 7.30 -37.76
N ASP A 47 -2.64 7.22 -38.55
CA ASP A 47 -1.28 7.58 -38.14
C ASP A 47 -1.00 9.07 -38.43
N GLY A 48 0.01 9.62 -37.76
CA GLY A 48 0.47 11.00 -37.93
C GLY A 48 0.44 11.84 -36.64
N PRO A 49 0.76 13.15 -36.73
CA PRO A 49 0.83 14.07 -35.58
C PRO A 49 -0.46 14.21 -34.77
N HIS A 50 -1.61 13.93 -35.38
CA HIS A 50 -2.94 13.92 -34.76
C HIS A 50 -3.68 12.61 -35.00
N GLY A 51 -2.94 11.49 -34.97
CA GLY A 51 -3.52 10.17 -35.18
C GLY A 51 -4.67 9.84 -34.23
N SER A 52 -5.48 8.86 -34.61
CA SER A 52 -6.61 8.37 -33.81
C SER A 52 -6.34 7.00 -33.20
N PHE A 53 -7.08 6.70 -32.13
CA PHE A 53 -7.15 5.38 -31.52
C PHE A 53 -8.59 4.89 -31.49
N LEU A 54 -8.80 3.58 -31.52
CA LEU A 54 -10.14 3.01 -31.41
C LEU A 54 -10.48 2.61 -29.99
N MET A 55 -9.58 1.84 -29.35
CA MET A 55 -9.64 1.47 -27.93
C MET A 55 -8.22 1.19 -27.42
N PRO A 56 -7.46 2.25 -27.05
CA PRO A 56 -6.14 2.06 -26.47
C PRO A 56 -6.27 1.39 -25.09
N MET A 57 -5.63 0.25 -24.89
CA MET A 57 -5.65 -0.54 -23.65
C MET A 57 -4.30 -0.49 -22.94
N GLY A 58 -3.35 -1.35 -23.29
CA GLY A 58 -2.04 -1.37 -22.66
C GLY A 58 -1.13 -0.24 -23.13
N ILE A 59 -0.23 0.19 -22.25
CA ILE A 59 0.79 1.20 -22.54
C ILE A 59 2.12 0.79 -21.89
N ALA A 60 3.23 0.98 -22.61
CA ALA A 60 4.58 0.74 -22.12
C ALA A 60 5.56 1.79 -22.68
N ARG A 61 6.70 1.96 -22.03
CA ARG A 61 7.76 2.88 -22.45
C ARG A 61 9.09 2.14 -22.50
N ASP A 62 9.89 2.40 -23.53
CA ASP A 62 11.26 1.87 -23.60
C ASP A 62 12.29 2.81 -22.92
N ALA A 63 13.54 2.37 -22.86
CA ALA A 63 14.63 3.15 -22.28
C ALA A 63 14.95 4.43 -23.07
N ALA A 64 14.71 4.44 -24.39
CA ALA A 64 14.88 5.61 -25.25
C ALA A 64 13.74 6.63 -25.09
N GLY A 65 12.64 6.23 -24.48
CA GLY A 65 11.48 7.05 -24.18
C GLY A 65 10.36 7.00 -25.21
N ASN A 66 10.42 6.07 -26.17
CA ASN A 66 9.28 5.80 -27.03
C ASN A 66 8.16 5.17 -26.20
N VAL A 67 6.92 5.52 -26.54
CA VAL A 67 5.73 4.97 -25.90
C VAL A 67 5.03 4.04 -26.87
N TYR A 68 4.65 2.85 -26.40
CA TYR A 68 3.95 1.84 -27.17
C TYR A 68 2.58 1.59 -26.56
N VAL A 69 1.57 1.46 -27.42
CA VAL A 69 0.16 1.32 -27.04
C VAL A 69 -0.44 0.16 -27.79
N THR A 70 -1.21 -0.68 -27.11
CA THR A 70 -2.10 -1.64 -27.77
C THR A 70 -3.43 -0.95 -28.05
N ASP A 71 -3.74 -0.76 -29.33
CA ASP A 71 -5.05 -0.30 -29.76
C ASP A 71 -5.92 -1.52 -30.00
N ALA A 72 -6.50 -2.01 -28.91
CA ALA A 72 -7.17 -3.31 -28.85
C ALA A 72 -8.39 -3.38 -29.78
N GLY A 73 -9.10 -2.27 -29.93
CA GLY A 73 -10.23 -2.17 -30.86
C GLY A 73 -9.76 -2.20 -32.32
N ALA A 74 -8.60 -1.61 -32.59
CA ALA A 74 -8.02 -1.57 -33.93
C ALA A 74 -7.13 -2.77 -34.26
N GLN A 75 -6.96 -3.74 -33.35
CA GLN A 75 -6.06 -4.89 -33.49
C GLN A 75 -4.63 -4.49 -33.87
N ARG A 76 -4.13 -3.38 -33.31
CA ARG A 76 -2.86 -2.75 -33.69
C ARG A 76 -1.98 -2.44 -32.51
N ILE A 77 -0.68 -2.42 -32.77
CA ILE A 77 0.34 -1.91 -31.85
C ILE A 77 0.84 -0.60 -32.43
N ARG A 78 0.72 0.45 -31.63
CA ARG A 78 0.98 1.84 -32.02
C ARG A 78 2.19 2.35 -31.24
N ARG A 79 3.11 3.03 -31.90
CA ARG A 79 4.21 3.76 -31.27
C ARG A 79 3.91 5.25 -31.31
N ILE A 80 4.15 5.94 -30.21
CA ILE A 80 4.07 7.39 -30.09
C ILE A 80 5.51 7.91 -29.96
N ALA A 81 5.91 8.76 -30.90
CA ALA A 81 7.19 9.44 -30.87
C ALA A 81 7.16 10.61 -29.86
N SER A 82 8.33 11.18 -29.55
CA SER A 82 8.46 12.26 -28.55
C SER A 82 7.70 13.54 -28.93
N ASP A 83 7.43 13.75 -30.21
CA ASP A 83 6.63 14.86 -30.75
C ASP A 83 5.11 14.58 -30.71
N GLY A 84 4.68 13.41 -30.23
CA GLY A 84 3.29 12.99 -30.17
C GLY A 84 2.79 12.27 -31.43
N THR A 85 3.62 12.12 -32.47
CA THR A 85 3.24 11.43 -33.72
C THR A 85 2.96 9.95 -33.47
N ILE A 86 1.81 9.47 -33.94
CA ILE A 86 1.41 8.05 -33.85
C ILE A 86 1.83 7.33 -35.13
N VAL A 87 2.43 6.15 -34.97
CA VAL A 87 2.77 5.23 -36.06
C VAL A 87 2.32 3.82 -35.71
N THR A 88 1.65 3.15 -36.64
CA THR A 88 1.33 1.73 -36.54
C THR A 88 2.57 0.91 -36.84
N ILE A 89 3.04 0.13 -35.88
CA ILE A 89 4.23 -0.72 -36.03
C ILE A 89 3.89 -2.17 -36.34
N ALA A 90 2.69 -2.62 -35.95
CA ALA A 90 2.21 -3.97 -36.21
C ALA A 90 0.68 -4.05 -36.16
N GLY A 91 0.13 -5.05 -36.84
CA GLY A 91 -1.31 -5.30 -36.88
C GLY A 91 -1.99 -4.63 -38.06
N GLY A 92 -3.06 -5.24 -38.54
CA GLY A 92 -3.76 -4.84 -39.77
C GLY A 92 -5.20 -5.32 -39.78
N GLY A 93 -5.91 -5.09 -40.88
CA GLY A 93 -7.34 -5.37 -41.02
C GLY A 93 -8.16 -4.08 -41.06
N GLU A 94 -9.35 -4.19 -41.62
CA GLU A 94 -10.28 -3.07 -41.83
C GLU A 94 -11.35 -3.06 -40.74
N LEU A 95 -12.05 -1.91 -40.62
CA LEU A 95 -13.24 -1.84 -39.78
C LEU A 95 -14.27 -2.86 -40.26
N ASN A 96 -14.94 -3.49 -39.30
CA ASN A 96 -16.05 -4.39 -39.56
C ASN A 96 -17.29 -3.62 -40.07
N GLU A 97 -18.36 -4.35 -40.37
CA GLU A 97 -19.61 -3.78 -40.89
C GLU A 97 -20.25 -2.74 -39.95
N SER A 98 -20.00 -2.83 -38.63
CA SER A 98 -20.48 -1.84 -37.66
C SER A 98 -19.65 -0.56 -37.65
N GLY A 99 -18.54 -0.50 -38.38
CA GLY A 99 -17.65 0.66 -38.48
C GLY A 99 -16.92 1.03 -37.19
N THR A 100 -17.03 0.19 -36.15
CA THR A 100 -16.67 0.54 -34.77
C THR A 100 -15.52 -0.29 -34.22
N TRP A 101 -15.17 -1.41 -34.86
CA TRP A 101 -14.10 -2.32 -34.41
C TRP A 101 -13.42 -3.00 -35.59
N VAL A 102 -12.15 -3.41 -35.44
CA VAL A 102 -11.48 -4.31 -36.38
C VAL A 102 -11.64 -5.74 -35.85
N THR A 103 -12.12 -6.66 -36.71
CA THR A 103 -12.28 -8.08 -36.35
C THR A 103 -10.94 -8.71 -36.02
N GLY A 104 -10.82 -9.31 -34.84
CA GLY A 104 -9.62 -10.01 -34.39
C GLY A 104 -9.37 -11.32 -35.14
N SER A 105 -8.11 -11.68 -35.31
CA SER A 105 -7.67 -12.94 -35.91
C SER A 105 -6.22 -13.26 -35.47
N TYR A 106 -5.66 -14.38 -35.91
CA TYR A 106 -4.29 -14.76 -35.61
C TYR A 106 -3.45 -14.91 -36.89
N ARG A 107 -2.30 -14.23 -36.92
CA ARG A 107 -1.29 -14.42 -37.97
C ARG A 107 0.04 -13.80 -37.54
N ASP A 108 1.12 -14.57 -37.63
CA ASP A 108 2.50 -14.06 -37.56
C ASP A 108 2.93 -13.40 -38.88
N GLY A 109 3.86 -12.45 -38.82
CA GLY A 109 4.36 -11.77 -40.01
C GLY A 109 4.87 -10.36 -39.77
N LEU A 110 5.32 -9.71 -40.84
CA LEU A 110 5.90 -8.37 -40.79
C LEU A 110 4.83 -7.26 -40.73
N GLY A 111 4.91 -6.39 -39.72
CA GLY A 111 4.11 -5.17 -39.60
C GLY A 111 2.61 -5.39 -39.77
N ALA A 112 2.01 -4.75 -40.77
CA ALA A 112 0.58 -4.82 -41.07
C ALA A 112 0.12 -6.20 -41.59
N ARG A 113 1.01 -7.16 -41.86
CA ARG A 113 0.65 -8.54 -42.21
C ARG A 113 0.31 -9.39 -40.99
N ALA A 114 0.80 -9.01 -39.82
CA ALA A 114 0.43 -9.66 -38.57
C ALA A 114 -1.05 -9.41 -38.22
N ARG A 115 -1.67 -10.35 -37.52
CA ARG A 115 -3.02 -10.21 -36.97
C ARG A 115 -3.00 -10.52 -35.47
N PHE A 116 -3.79 -9.75 -34.73
CA PHE A 116 -4.00 -9.87 -33.30
C PHE A 116 -5.49 -10.02 -33.01
N ASN A 117 -5.82 -10.48 -31.81
CA ASN A 117 -7.18 -10.62 -31.31
C ASN A 117 -7.27 -10.06 -29.88
N ARG A 118 -7.65 -8.78 -29.81
CA ARG A 118 -7.73 -7.93 -28.61
C ARG A 118 -6.39 -7.90 -27.86
N PRO A 119 -5.33 -7.35 -28.46
CA PRO A 119 -4.07 -7.15 -27.75
C PRO A 119 -4.29 -6.23 -26.54
N ALA A 120 -3.93 -6.68 -25.34
CA ALA A 120 -4.18 -5.94 -24.11
C ALA A 120 -2.85 -5.46 -23.50
N GLY A 121 -2.19 -6.29 -22.71
CA GLY A 121 -0.93 -5.95 -22.04
C GLY A 121 0.22 -5.78 -23.02
N ILE A 122 1.14 -4.88 -22.68
CA ILE A 122 2.35 -4.62 -23.46
C ILE A 122 3.50 -4.35 -22.51
N ALA A 123 4.68 -4.86 -22.85
CA ALA A 123 5.91 -4.58 -22.13
C ALA A 123 7.08 -4.53 -23.12
N VAL A 124 8.13 -3.78 -22.78
CA VAL A 124 9.37 -3.72 -23.56
C VAL A 124 10.47 -4.35 -22.73
N ARG A 125 11.20 -5.32 -23.30
CA ARG A 125 12.36 -5.93 -22.64
C ARG A 125 13.64 -5.14 -22.93
N ARG A 126 14.73 -5.51 -22.24
CA ARG A 126 16.01 -4.79 -22.38
C ARG A 126 16.66 -4.88 -23.76
N ASP A 127 16.33 -5.90 -24.55
CA ASP A 127 16.75 -6.01 -25.95
C ASP A 127 16.05 -5.00 -26.87
N GLY A 128 15.05 -4.27 -26.36
CA GLY A 128 14.24 -3.32 -27.12
C GLY A 128 13.04 -3.94 -27.81
N ASP A 129 12.87 -5.27 -27.70
CA ASP A 129 11.74 -5.94 -28.31
C ASP A 129 10.47 -5.79 -27.47
N ILE A 130 9.35 -5.75 -28.18
CA ILE A 130 8.04 -5.47 -27.61
C ILE A 130 7.30 -6.78 -27.46
N TYR A 131 6.71 -6.97 -26.28
CA TYR A 131 5.94 -8.15 -25.93
C TYR A 131 4.50 -7.75 -25.71
N VAL A 132 3.57 -8.48 -26.31
CA VAL A 132 2.14 -8.17 -26.34
C VAL A 132 1.36 -9.39 -25.88
N ALA A 133 0.45 -9.19 -24.93
CA ALA A 133 -0.54 -10.19 -24.57
C ALA A 133 -1.67 -10.15 -25.61
N ASP A 134 -1.71 -11.18 -26.45
CA ASP A 134 -2.73 -11.34 -27.49
C ASP A 134 -3.90 -12.13 -26.92
N THR A 135 -4.70 -11.41 -26.14
CA THR A 135 -5.60 -11.94 -25.10
C THR A 135 -6.49 -13.07 -25.57
N PHE A 136 -7.16 -12.90 -26.71
CA PHE A 136 -8.10 -13.90 -27.25
C PHE A 136 -7.44 -14.87 -28.24
N ASN A 137 -6.15 -14.70 -28.51
CA ASN A 137 -5.34 -15.72 -29.15
C ASN A 137 -4.53 -16.51 -28.11
N HIS A 138 -4.75 -16.36 -26.79
CA HIS A 138 -4.15 -17.22 -25.76
C HIS A 138 -2.61 -17.29 -25.77
N CYS A 139 -1.94 -16.24 -26.26
CA CYS A 139 -0.50 -16.25 -26.47
C CYS A 139 0.15 -14.88 -26.20
N ILE A 140 1.48 -14.92 -26.04
CA ILE A 140 2.33 -13.73 -25.98
C ILE A 140 3.03 -13.59 -27.33
N ARG A 141 2.93 -12.41 -27.93
CA ARG A 141 3.56 -12.07 -29.22
C ARG A 141 4.80 -11.23 -28.97
N ARG A 142 5.86 -11.46 -29.73
CA ARG A 142 7.08 -10.64 -29.76
C ARG A 142 7.11 -9.84 -31.05
N ILE A 143 7.52 -8.59 -30.96
CA ILE A 143 7.72 -7.68 -32.09
C ILE A 143 9.15 -7.18 -32.03
N THR A 144 9.93 -7.46 -33.07
CA THR A 144 11.31 -6.98 -33.15
C THR A 144 11.38 -5.52 -33.56
N ALA A 145 12.55 -4.89 -33.41
CA ALA A 145 12.80 -3.53 -33.92
C ALA A 145 12.49 -3.35 -35.43
N GLN A 146 12.56 -4.42 -36.23
CA GLN A 146 12.21 -4.42 -37.65
C GLN A 146 10.71 -4.64 -37.91
N GLY A 147 9.89 -4.80 -36.86
CA GLY A 147 8.45 -5.02 -36.96
C GLY A 147 8.05 -6.46 -37.27
N LEU A 148 8.94 -7.44 -37.14
CA LEU A 148 8.58 -8.85 -37.29
C LEU A 148 7.78 -9.30 -36.07
N VAL A 149 6.54 -9.74 -36.29
CA VAL A 149 5.70 -10.33 -35.25
C VAL A 149 5.79 -11.85 -35.30
N SER A 150 6.10 -12.46 -34.17
CA SER A 150 6.12 -13.91 -33.98
C SER A 150 5.47 -14.30 -32.64
N THR A 151 4.85 -15.48 -32.56
CA THR A 151 4.46 -16.04 -31.26
C THR A 151 5.68 -16.35 -30.41
N TYR A 152 5.76 -15.71 -29.25
CA TYR A 152 6.85 -15.85 -28.28
C TYR A 152 6.59 -17.00 -27.31
N ALA A 153 5.37 -17.07 -26.79
CA ALA A 153 4.95 -18.07 -25.83
C ALA A 153 3.46 -18.40 -25.99
N GLY A 154 3.06 -19.62 -25.68
CA GLY A 154 1.68 -20.08 -25.81
C GLY A 154 1.42 -20.80 -27.13
N SER A 155 0.23 -21.40 -27.23
CA SER A 155 -0.29 -21.95 -28.49
C SER A 155 -1.58 -21.21 -28.83
N PRO A 156 -1.60 -20.49 -29.96
CA PRO A 156 -2.79 -19.76 -30.40
C PRO A 156 -4.03 -20.66 -30.45
N GLU A 157 -5.18 -20.10 -30.07
CA GLU A 157 -6.49 -20.77 -30.08
C GLU A 157 -6.66 -21.94 -29.07
N GLU A 158 -5.62 -22.29 -28.30
CA GLU A 158 -5.67 -23.33 -27.27
C GLU A 158 -5.70 -22.73 -25.85
N GLU A 159 -6.90 -22.40 -25.37
CA GLU A 159 -7.13 -21.92 -23.99
C GLU A 159 -6.81 -23.03 -22.97
N ALA A 160 -5.68 -22.94 -22.27
CA ALA A 160 -5.30 -23.88 -21.21
C ALA A 160 -4.25 -23.28 -20.25
N GLN A 161 -4.07 -23.89 -19.07
CA GLN A 161 -2.99 -23.55 -18.15
C GLN A 161 -1.95 -24.68 -18.15
N VAL A 162 -0.84 -24.48 -18.85
CA VAL A 162 0.28 -25.44 -18.90
C VAL A 162 1.59 -24.68 -18.69
N ASP A 163 2.37 -25.10 -17.71
CA ASP A 163 3.74 -24.62 -17.44
C ASP A 163 4.76 -25.42 -18.26
N GLY A 164 6.01 -24.92 -18.33
CA GLY A 164 7.11 -25.51 -19.08
C GLY A 164 7.70 -24.56 -20.13
N PRO A 165 8.52 -25.07 -21.07
CA PRO A 165 9.13 -24.24 -22.11
C PRO A 165 8.09 -23.40 -22.85
N ARG A 166 8.42 -22.15 -23.21
CA ARG A 166 7.46 -21.18 -23.77
C ARG A 166 6.69 -21.66 -25.00
N THR A 167 7.25 -22.58 -25.78
CA THR A 167 6.61 -23.21 -26.95
C THR A 167 5.58 -24.28 -26.58
N LEU A 168 5.67 -24.86 -25.38
CA LEU A 168 4.75 -25.87 -24.83
C LEU A 168 3.81 -25.29 -23.77
N ALA A 169 4.15 -24.14 -23.19
CA ALA A 169 3.28 -23.43 -22.27
C ALA A 169 1.94 -23.09 -22.95
N ARG A 170 0.90 -22.97 -22.13
CA ARG A 170 -0.45 -22.53 -22.55
C ARG A 170 -0.95 -21.46 -21.59
N PHE A 171 -1.72 -20.51 -22.13
CA PHE A 171 -2.33 -19.43 -21.36
C PHE A 171 -3.85 -19.49 -21.47
N VAL A 172 -4.54 -19.03 -20.41
CA VAL A 172 -6.00 -18.95 -20.39
C VAL A 172 -6.44 -17.66 -21.05
N LYS A 173 -6.13 -16.48 -20.51
CA LYS A 173 -6.35 -15.18 -21.16
C LYS A 173 -5.28 -14.22 -20.66
N PRO A 174 -4.11 -14.15 -21.32
CA PRO A 174 -3.06 -13.23 -20.89
C PRO A 174 -3.53 -11.79 -21.12
N THR A 175 -3.41 -10.93 -20.12
CA THR A 175 -4.01 -9.58 -20.12
C THR A 175 -3.04 -8.49 -19.70
N GLY A 176 -2.29 -8.68 -18.62
CA GLY A 176 -1.27 -7.75 -18.15
C GLY A 176 0.15 -8.29 -18.35
N LEU A 177 1.11 -7.42 -18.66
CA LEU A 177 2.53 -7.77 -18.83
C LEU A 177 3.43 -6.82 -18.02
N ALA A 178 4.47 -7.37 -17.39
CA ALA A 178 5.49 -6.59 -16.68
C ALA A 178 6.85 -7.29 -16.76
N VAL A 179 7.95 -6.52 -16.76
CA VAL A 179 9.32 -7.04 -16.88
C VAL A 179 10.17 -6.61 -15.69
N ASP A 180 10.88 -7.54 -15.07
CA ASP A 180 11.75 -7.24 -13.92
C ASP A 180 13.19 -6.87 -14.32
N ALA A 181 14.01 -6.52 -13.32
CA ALA A 181 15.42 -6.20 -13.48
C ALA A 181 16.31 -7.42 -13.79
N ASP A 182 15.72 -8.60 -13.92
CA ASP A 182 16.31 -9.82 -14.47
C ASP A 182 15.71 -10.20 -15.83
N ASP A 183 14.98 -9.30 -16.50
CA ASP A 183 14.39 -9.51 -17.83
C ASP A 183 13.41 -10.69 -17.91
N ASN A 184 12.89 -11.13 -16.76
CA ASN A 184 11.80 -12.08 -16.69
C ASN A 184 10.50 -11.36 -17.07
N LEU A 185 9.65 -12.01 -17.86
CA LEU A 185 8.33 -11.49 -18.22
C LEU A 185 7.27 -12.10 -17.31
N TYR A 186 6.57 -11.25 -16.59
CA TYR A 186 5.40 -11.61 -15.79
C TYR A 186 4.14 -11.36 -16.60
N VAL A 187 3.24 -12.33 -16.57
CA VAL A 187 1.98 -12.35 -17.31
C VAL A 187 0.85 -12.49 -16.31
N ALA A 188 -0.07 -11.53 -16.27
CA ALA A 188 -1.37 -11.75 -15.65
C ALA A 188 -2.21 -12.60 -16.60
N ASP A 189 -2.34 -13.87 -16.26
CA ASP A 189 -3.19 -14.84 -16.94
C ASP A 189 -4.37 -15.13 -16.00
N LEU A 190 -5.60 -15.30 -16.51
CA LEU A 190 -6.76 -15.57 -15.65
C LEU A 190 -6.64 -16.87 -14.84
N SER A 191 -5.61 -17.67 -15.07
CA SER A 191 -5.23 -18.83 -14.26
C SER A 191 -4.31 -18.50 -13.08
N GLY A 192 -3.61 -17.37 -13.11
CA GLY A 192 -2.62 -16.93 -12.13
C GLY A 192 -1.53 -16.06 -12.75
N ILE A 193 -0.63 -15.50 -11.94
CA ILE A 193 0.54 -14.80 -12.47
C ILE A 193 1.56 -15.83 -13.01
N ARG A 194 1.90 -15.74 -14.29
CA ARG A 194 2.87 -16.61 -14.96
C ARG A 194 4.18 -15.87 -15.12
N LYS A 195 5.30 -16.50 -14.77
CA LYS A 195 6.66 -15.99 -14.99
C LYS A 195 7.30 -16.75 -16.15
N ILE A 196 7.70 -16.04 -17.20
CA ILE A 196 8.56 -16.54 -18.28
C ILE A 196 9.97 -16.02 -18.03
N ASP A 197 10.88 -16.91 -17.63
CA ASP A 197 12.26 -16.55 -17.35
C ASP A 197 13.07 -16.23 -18.61
N ARG A 198 14.32 -15.79 -18.43
CA ARG A 198 15.26 -15.54 -19.56
C ARG A 198 15.54 -16.78 -20.41
N GLY A 199 15.52 -17.98 -19.82
CA GLY A 199 15.67 -19.25 -20.52
C GLY A 199 14.44 -19.62 -21.36
N GLY A 200 13.33 -18.90 -21.19
CA GLY A 200 12.08 -19.16 -21.87
C GLY A 200 11.25 -20.24 -21.20
N ASN A 201 11.51 -20.59 -19.94
CA ASN A 201 10.66 -21.49 -19.19
C ASN A 201 9.53 -20.69 -18.50
N THR A 202 8.30 -21.21 -18.59
CA THR A 202 7.09 -20.63 -18.01
C THR A 202 6.72 -21.38 -16.74
N THR A 203 6.51 -20.63 -15.66
CA THR A 203 6.06 -21.17 -14.36
C THR A 203 4.91 -20.34 -13.81
N THR A 204 3.99 -20.97 -13.08
CA THR A 204 2.91 -20.28 -12.37
C THR A 204 3.37 -19.93 -10.97
N LEU A 205 3.23 -18.65 -10.59
CA LEU A 205 3.53 -18.23 -9.22
C LEU A 205 2.42 -18.69 -8.28
N PRO A 206 2.75 -19.32 -7.14
CA PRO A 206 1.75 -19.75 -6.18
C PRO A 206 1.04 -18.56 -5.54
N SER A 207 -0.30 -18.67 -5.44
CA SER A 207 -1.17 -17.85 -4.60
C SER A 207 -1.19 -16.34 -4.84
N LEU A 208 -0.72 -15.85 -5.99
CA LEU A 208 -0.73 -14.42 -6.30
C LEU A 208 -1.94 -14.04 -7.17
N GLY A 209 -2.99 -13.51 -6.53
CA GLY A 209 -4.24 -13.10 -7.17
C GLY A 209 -5.18 -14.26 -7.52
N VAL A 210 -6.48 -13.98 -7.63
CA VAL A 210 -7.54 -14.89 -8.09
C VAL A 210 -8.04 -14.41 -9.44
N LYS A 211 -7.63 -15.10 -10.51
CA LYS A 211 -7.85 -14.68 -11.91
C LYS A 211 -7.32 -13.27 -12.18
N PRO A 212 -6.01 -13.04 -11.97
CA PRO A 212 -5.42 -11.73 -12.15
C PRO A 212 -5.55 -11.27 -13.60
N TYR A 213 -5.82 -9.98 -13.77
CA TYR A 213 -5.87 -9.34 -15.09
C TYR A 213 -4.85 -8.19 -15.24
N ALA A 214 -4.18 -7.82 -14.14
CA ALA A 214 -3.12 -6.82 -14.13
C ALA A 214 -1.91 -7.31 -13.34
N VAL A 215 -0.72 -6.88 -13.76
CA VAL A 215 0.53 -7.16 -13.06
C VAL A 215 1.45 -5.95 -13.19
N ALA A 216 2.16 -5.61 -12.12
CA ALA A 216 3.25 -4.64 -12.13
C ALA A 216 4.41 -5.17 -11.29
N VAL A 217 5.63 -4.73 -11.61
CA VAL A 217 6.82 -5.13 -10.86
C VAL A 217 7.64 -3.91 -10.47
N PHE A 218 8.19 -3.94 -9.27
CA PHE A 218 9.17 -2.97 -8.80
C PHE A 218 10.45 -3.68 -8.42
N ASN A 219 11.58 -3.15 -8.88
CA ASN A 219 12.90 -3.69 -8.54
C ASN A 219 13.51 -2.81 -7.45
N GLY A 220 13.40 -3.26 -6.21
CA GLY A 220 13.92 -2.55 -5.05
C GLY A 220 15.30 -3.06 -4.62
N PRO A 221 15.95 -2.36 -3.67
CA PRO A 221 17.26 -2.75 -3.13
C PRO A 221 17.25 -4.11 -2.40
N ILE A 222 16.06 -4.62 -2.07
CA ILE A 222 15.85 -5.89 -1.39
C ILE A 222 15.28 -7.00 -2.29
N GLY A 223 15.14 -6.74 -3.60
CA GLY A 223 14.63 -7.67 -4.60
C GLY A 223 13.40 -7.15 -5.37
N THR A 224 12.83 -8.02 -6.20
CA THR A 224 11.65 -7.71 -7.02
C THR A 224 10.36 -7.87 -6.22
N THR A 225 9.59 -6.80 -6.09
CA THR A 225 8.19 -6.85 -5.64
C THR A 225 7.28 -7.04 -6.84
N ILE A 226 6.30 -7.95 -6.72
CA ILE A 226 5.29 -8.20 -7.75
C ILE A 226 3.93 -7.80 -7.20
N PHE A 227 3.23 -6.94 -7.92
CA PHE A 227 1.84 -6.55 -7.67
C PHE A 227 0.93 -7.23 -8.68
N ALA A 228 -0.18 -7.77 -8.23
CA ALA A 228 -1.20 -8.38 -9.07
C ALA A 228 -2.57 -7.74 -8.77
N GLY A 229 -3.28 -7.35 -9.82
CA GLY A 229 -4.63 -6.82 -9.75
C GLY A 229 -5.63 -7.85 -10.26
N ASP A 230 -6.71 -8.05 -9.52
CA ASP A 230 -7.79 -8.95 -9.86
C ASP A 230 -9.16 -8.36 -9.50
N ARG A 231 -10.23 -9.16 -9.65
CA ARG A 231 -11.61 -8.70 -9.39
C ARG A 231 -11.89 -8.40 -7.91
N TYR A 232 -10.96 -8.78 -7.04
CA TYR A 232 -11.00 -8.62 -5.58
C TYR A 232 -10.04 -7.54 -5.08
N GLY A 233 -9.33 -6.81 -5.94
CA GLY A 233 -8.42 -5.74 -5.53
C GLY A 233 -7.00 -5.96 -6.02
N ILE A 234 -6.03 -5.53 -5.21
CA ILE A 234 -4.60 -5.60 -5.52
C ILE A 234 -3.88 -6.34 -4.39
N VAL A 235 -2.99 -7.26 -4.77
CA VAL A 235 -2.15 -8.04 -3.85
C VAL A 235 -0.69 -7.81 -4.25
N GLY A 236 0.23 -7.74 -3.28
CA GLY A 236 1.65 -7.56 -3.54
C GLY A 236 2.49 -8.55 -2.74
N ARG A 237 3.54 -9.08 -3.37
CA ARG A 237 4.48 -10.01 -2.74
C ARG A 237 5.85 -9.35 -2.61
N PRO A 238 6.22 -8.83 -1.42
CA PRO A 238 7.57 -8.35 -1.18
C PRO A 238 8.56 -9.53 -1.08
N PRO A 239 9.83 -9.34 -1.47
CA PRO A 239 10.83 -10.41 -1.61
C PRO A 239 11.23 -11.15 -0.31
N ARG A 240 10.76 -10.73 0.87
CA ARG A 240 11.18 -11.32 2.17
C ARG A 240 10.08 -12.03 2.97
N VAL A 241 8.84 -12.07 2.48
CA VAL A 241 7.75 -12.72 3.22
C VAL A 241 7.49 -14.07 2.55
N ASN A 242 7.95 -15.15 3.19
CA ASN A 242 7.47 -16.51 2.93
C ASN A 242 6.06 -16.68 3.50
N ASP A 243 5.16 -15.77 3.14
CA ASP A 243 3.74 -15.92 3.37
C ASP A 243 3.15 -16.43 2.05
N PRO A 244 2.80 -17.72 1.97
CA PRO A 244 2.16 -18.27 0.79
C PRO A 244 0.75 -17.71 0.56
N SER A 245 0.22 -16.85 1.43
CA SER A 245 -1.10 -16.24 1.29
C SER A 245 -1.10 -14.88 0.59
N GLY A 246 -0.03 -14.08 0.72
CA GLY A 246 0.04 -12.69 0.21
C GLY A 246 -1.04 -11.81 0.85
N ASP A 247 -0.67 -10.70 1.49
CA ASP A 247 -1.65 -9.83 2.17
C ASP A 247 -2.71 -9.31 1.17
N ARG A 248 -3.91 -9.91 1.18
CA ARG A 248 -5.01 -9.57 0.27
C ARG A 248 -5.80 -8.41 0.85
N ARG A 249 -5.81 -7.27 0.16
CA ARG A 249 -6.66 -6.13 0.54
C ARG A 249 -7.83 -5.99 -0.42
N PHE A 250 -9.04 -6.10 0.14
CA PHE A 250 -10.29 -6.45 -0.54
C PHE A 250 -10.94 -5.31 -1.33
N ALA A 251 -11.45 -5.66 -2.50
CA ALA A 251 -12.46 -4.98 -3.31
C ALA A 251 -13.48 -6.06 -3.76
N SER A 252 -14.45 -6.43 -2.93
CA SER A 252 -15.33 -7.56 -3.28
C SER A 252 -16.34 -7.22 -4.38
N ALA A 253 -16.29 -7.99 -5.48
CA ALA A 253 -17.32 -8.05 -6.50
C ALA A 253 -18.39 -9.17 -6.26
N ASN A 254 -18.44 -9.75 -5.05
CA ASN A 254 -19.35 -10.86 -4.69
C ASN A 254 -20.33 -10.50 -3.56
N ALA A 255 -20.66 -9.23 -3.38
CA ALA A 255 -21.82 -8.92 -2.56
C ALA A 255 -23.07 -9.47 -3.29
N PRO A 256 -23.91 -10.32 -2.65
CA PRO A 256 -25.17 -10.79 -3.24
C PRO A 256 -25.92 -9.64 -3.92
N GLN A 257 -26.68 -9.89 -5.01
CA GLN A 257 -27.53 -8.86 -5.61
C GLN A 257 -28.38 -8.21 -4.50
N GLY A 258 -28.16 -6.92 -4.23
CA GLY A 258 -28.82 -6.19 -3.15
C GLY A 258 -28.03 -6.01 -1.85
N THR A 259 -26.78 -6.50 -1.76
CA THR A 259 -25.86 -6.18 -0.65
C THR A 259 -24.72 -5.33 -1.16
N THR A 260 -24.41 -4.27 -0.43
CA THR A 260 -23.29 -3.38 -0.71
C THR A 260 -22.23 -3.68 0.33
N ILE A 261 -21.10 -4.29 -0.05
CA ILE A 261 -19.96 -4.39 0.88
C ILE A 261 -19.34 -3.00 0.92
N LEU A 262 -19.70 -2.27 1.96
CA LEU A 262 -19.22 -0.95 2.31
C LEU A 262 -18.23 -1.09 3.45
N ASP A 263 -17.23 -0.22 3.51
CA ASP A 263 -16.45 0.01 4.72
C ASP A 263 -17.36 0.55 5.84
N THR A 264 -16.81 0.72 7.04
CA THR A 264 -17.52 1.21 8.23
C THR A 264 -18.17 2.59 8.04
N ASN A 265 -17.85 3.30 6.96
CA ASN A 265 -18.36 4.62 6.61
C ASN A 265 -19.31 4.60 5.39
N GLY A 266 -19.63 3.44 4.83
CA GLY A 266 -20.55 3.37 3.69
C GLY A 266 -19.89 3.49 2.31
N ASN A 267 -18.57 3.34 2.17
CA ASN A 267 -17.84 3.47 0.89
C ASN A 267 -17.27 2.14 0.35
N ARG A 268 -17.02 2.03 -0.96
CA ARG A 268 -16.40 0.84 -1.58
C ARG A 268 -14.86 0.95 -1.57
N PRO A 269 -14.07 -0.05 -1.10
CA PRO A 269 -12.71 0.25 -0.63
C PRO A 269 -11.62 0.54 -1.67
N LEU A 270 -11.71 0.04 -2.92
CA LEU A 270 -10.61 0.16 -3.91
C LEU A 270 -11.02 0.49 -5.36
N GLY A 271 -12.32 0.46 -5.70
CA GLY A 271 -12.78 0.62 -7.09
C GLY A 271 -12.63 -0.64 -7.94
N ASN A 272 -12.49 -0.48 -9.27
CA ASN A 272 -12.24 -1.56 -10.24
C ASN A 272 -10.84 -1.40 -10.87
N PRO A 273 -9.78 -1.93 -10.22
CA PRO A 273 -8.39 -1.59 -10.52
C PRO A 273 -7.87 -2.27 -11.79
N ALA A 274 -8.12 -1.68 -12.96
CA ALA A 274 -7.95 -2.33 -14.27
C ALA A 274 -6.48 -2.57 -14.66
N PHE A 275 -5.58 -1.60 -14.45
CA PHE A 275 -4.16 -1.68 -14.80
C PHE A 275 -3.29 -1.06 -13.72
N LEU A 276 -2.05 -1.55 -13.61
CA LEU A 276 -1.13 -1.21 -12.52
C LEU A 276 0.18 -0.62 -13.05
N ALA A 277 0.75 0.31 -12.30
CA ALA A 277 2.12 0.77 -12.47
C ALA A 277 2.79 0.84 -11.08
N ALA A 278 3.79 -0.01 -10.86
CA ALA A 278 4.51 -0.01 -9.59
C ALA A 278 5.35 1.26 -9.47
N LEU A 279 5.25 1.93 -8.32
CA LEU A 279 5.98 3.16 -8.06
C LEU A 279 7.22 2.91 -7.21
N ASP A 280 7.08 2.07 -6.20
CA ASP A 280 8.12 1.63 -5.27
C ASP A 280 7.76 0.25 -4.68
N GLU A 281 8.53 -0.20 -3.69
CA GLU A 281 8.36 -1.52 -3.06
C GLU A 281 7.01 -1.73 -2.39
N ASN A 282 6.31 -0.65 -2.02
CA ASN A 282 5.03 -0.72 -1.30
C ASN A 282 3.89 -0.01 -2.03
N THR A 283 4.20 0.85 -3.01
CA THR A 283 3.21 1.72 -3.63
C THR A 283 2.98 1.36 -5.08
N VAL A 284 1.70 1.21 -5.44
CA VAL A 284 1.27 0.93 -6.81
C VAL A 284 0.21 1.96 -7.23
N ALA A 285 0.40 2.54 -8.41
CA ALA A 285 -0.64 3.30 -9.06
C ALA A 285 -1.56 2.37 -9.83
N TYR A 286 -2.85 2.69 -9.88
CA TYR A 286 -3.82 1.91 -10.63
C TYR A 286 -4.89 2.77 -11.27
N SER A 287 -5.44 2.28 -12.38
CA SER A 287 -6.61 2.91 -13.01
C SER A 287 -7.90 2.31 -12.46
N ASP A 288 -8.84 3.17 -12.04
CA ASP A 288 -10.18 2.76 -11.64
C ASP A 288 -11.17 3.14 -12.74
N VAL A 289 -11.54 2.15 -13.55
CA VAL A 289 -12.47 2.34 -14.68
C VAL A 289 -13.91 2.56 -14.24
N ARG A 290 -14.28 2.20 -13.01
CA ARG A 290 -15.62 2.46 -12.47
C ARG A 290 -15.84 3.95 -12.26
N THR A 291 -14.84 4.62 -11.70
CA THR A 291 -14.94 6.05 -11.33
C THR A 291 -14.22 6.98 -12.29
N ASN A 292 -13.56 6.45 -13.31
CA ASN A 292 -12.73 7.19 -14.27
C ASN A 292 -11.61 7.97 -13.58
N THR A 293 -10.91 7.32 -12.64
CA THR A 293 -9.84 7.94 -11.86
C THR A 293 -8.53 7.17 -11.98
N ILE A 294 -7.43 7.87 -11.73
CA ILE A 294 -6.12 7.27 -11.46
C ILE A 294 -5.86 7.40 -9.96
N ARG A 295 -5.50 6.28 -9.34
CA ARG A 295 -5.37 6.15 -7.89
C ARG A 295 -3.99 5.60 -7.51
N LEU A 296 -3.60 5.84 -6.27
CA LEU A 296 -2.47 5.19 -5.61
C LEU A 296 -3.01 4.24 -4.53
N LEU A 297 -2.30 3.15 -4.30
CA LEU A 297 -2.44 2.27 -3.16
C LEU A 297 -1.05 2.06 -2.53
N GLU A 298 -0.90 2.39 -1.26
CA GLU A 298 0.24 1.94 -0.45
C GLU A 298 -0.17 0.64 0.25
N ILE A 299 0.55 -0.44 0.00
CA ILE A 299 0.08 -1.79 0.29
C ILE A 299 0.25 -2.21 1.75
N VAL A 300 1.12 -1.51 2.50
CA VAL A 300 1.40 -1.82 3.92
C VAL A 300 0.35 -1.19 4.83
N SER A 301 -0.02 0.06 4.57
CA SER A 301 -1.02 0.88 5.24
C SER A 301 -2.42 0.64 4.69
N GLY A 302 -2.54 0.33 3.39
CA GLY A 302 -3.83 0.21 2.69
C GLY A 302 -4.41 1.54 2.27
N GLU A 303 -3.66 2.64 2.42
CA GLU A 303 -4.12 3.97 2.06
C GLU A 303 -4.32 4.08 0.54
N THR A 304 -5.42 4.71 0.14
CA THR A 304 -5.71 5.01 -1.25
C THR A 304 -5.87 6.50 -1.48
N LYS A 305 -5.40 6.98 -2.63
CA LYS A 305 -5.52 8.39 -3.01
C LYS A 305 -5.87 8.54 -4.48
N ILE A 306 -6.89 9.34 -4.79
CA ILE A 306 -7.15 9.78 -6.16
C ILE A 306 -6.11 10.84 -6.51
N VAL A 307 -5.26 10.55 -7.50
CA VAL A 307 -4.25 11.49 -7.99
C VAL A 307 -4.71 12.26 -9.22
N ALA A 308 -5.64 11.70 -9.99
CA ALA A 308 -6.29 12.41 -11.09
C ALA A 308 -7.68 11.84 -11.40
N GLY A 309 -8.57 12.70 -11.88
CA GLY A 309 -9.98 12.41 -12.07
C GLY A 309 -10.86 13.10 -11.01
N PRO A 310 -12.18 12.93 -11.11
CA PRO A 310 -13.11 13.61 -10.21
C PRO A 310 -12.90 13.19 -8.74
N PRO A 311 -12.95 14.15 -7.80
CA PRO A 311 -12.63 13.90 -6.39
C PRO A 311 -13.75 13.21 -5.61
N ALA A 312 -14.99 13.21 -6.12
CA ALA A 312 -16.14 12.54 -5.52
C ALA A 312 -16.63 11.44 -6.45
N GLU A 313 -17.01 10.30 -5.88
CA GLU A 313 -17.85 9.31 -6.56
C GLU A 313 -19.20 10.00 -6.80
N ASP A 314 -19.38 10.68 -7.93
CA ASP A 314 -20.62 11.41 -8.17
C ASP A 314 -21.80 10.43 -8.18
N ALA A 315 -22.84 10.75 -7.42
CA ALA A 315 -24.06 9.96 -7.35
C ALA A 315 -24.81 9.90 -8.69
N SER A 316 -24.35 10.66 -9.70
CA SER A 316 -24.88 10.67 -11.06
C SER A 316 -24.35 9.56 -11.97
N GLY A 317 -23.32 8.83 -11.56
CA GLY A 317 -22.79 7.70 -12.32
C GLY A 317 -22.20 8.06 -13.69
N ASN A 318 -21.89 9.34 -13.94
CA ASN A 318 -21.28 9.77 -15.20
C ASN A 318 -20.22 10.86 -14.98
N THR A 319 -19.09 10.43 -14.43
CA THR A 319 -17.86 11.22 -14.26
C THR A 319 -17.00 11.33 -15.53
N GLY A 320 -17.45 10.70 -16.62
CA GLY A 320 -16.68 10.50 -17.84
C GLY A 320 -16.40 11.77 -18.63
N GLY A 321 -15.36 11.73 -19.47
CA GLY A 321 -15.06 12.76 -20.46
C GLY A 321 -13.58 13.08 -20.52
N TYR A 322 -13.19 14.02 -21.37
CA TYR A 322 -11.79 14.46 -21.48
C TYR A 322 -11.67 15.92 -21.06
N ARG A 323 -10.80 16.17 -20.09
CA ARG A 323 -10.36 17.52 -19.72
C ARG A 323 -8.94 17.41 -19.20
N ASP A 324 -8.05 18.22 -19.75
CA ASP A 324 -6.67 18.41 -19.26
C ASP A 324 -6.64 19.48 -18.16
N GLY A 325 -5.48 19.59 -17.51
CA GLY A 325 -5.22 20.54 -16.44
C GLY A 325 -5.01 19.85 -15.09
N PRO A 326 -5.30 20.55 -13.99
CA PRO A 326 -5.14 20.01 -12.65
C PRO A 326 -5.79 18.65 -12.42
N GLY A 327 -5.19 17.76 -11.63
CA GLY A 327 -5.63 16.37 -11.47
C GLY A 327 -7.08 16.24 -10.99
N ASN A 328 -7.51 17.12 -10.08
CA ASN A 328 -8.89 17.23 -9.61
C ASN A 328 -9.87 17.81 -10.67
N VAL A 329 -9.35 18.54 -11.65
CA VAL A 329 -10.10 19.10 -12.79
C VAL A 329 -10.10 18.14 -13.99
N ALA A 330 -9.07 17.30 -14.10
CA ALA A 330 -8.91 16.39 -15.19
C ALA A 330 -10.04 15.36 -15.23
N ARG A 331 -10.38 14.92 -16.44
CA ARG A 331 -11.38 13.89 -16.69
C ARG A 331 -10.81 12.81 -17.59
N PHE A 332 -11.21 11.58 -17.29
CA PHE A 332 -10.93 10.37 -18.06
C PHE A 332 -12.25 9.70 -18.43
N LEU A 333 -12.19 8.73 -19.34
CA LEU A 333 -13.30 7.83 -19.65
C LEU A 333 -12.71 6.45 -19.91
N ALA A 334 -12.97 5.50 -19.01
CA ALA A 334 -12.36 4.18 -19.01
C ALA A 334 -10.82 4.25 -19.19
N PRO A 335 -10.06 4.70 -18.18
CA PRO A 335 -8.59 4.62 -18.22
C PRO A 335 -8.15 3.15 -18.19
N MET A 336 -7.74 2.62 -19.34
CA MET A 336 -7.48 1.19 -19.58
C MET A 336 -6.00 0.82 -19.59
N GLY A 337 -5.08 1.74 -19.30
CA GLY A 337 -3.65 1.40 -19.29
C GLY A 337 -2.85 2.37 -18.45
N LEU A 338 -1.80 1.86 -17.82
CA LEU A 338 -0.96 2.65 -16.92
C LEU A 338 0.51 2.23 -17.05
N ALA A 339 1.40 3.20 -17.17
CA ALA A 339 2.85 2.99 -17.15
C ALA A 339 3.55 4.20 -16.52
N ARG A 340 4.81 4.03 -16.09
CA ARG A 340 5.62 5.17 -15.63
C ARG A 340 6.06 6.04 -16.81
N SER A 341 6.00 7.35 -16.64
CA SER A 341 6.66 8.30 -17.56
C SER A 341 8.11 8.54 -17.15
N GLY A 342 8.93 9.03 -18.09
CA GLY A 342 10.36 9.26 -17.88
C GLY A 342 10.69 10.41 -16.89
N ASP A 343 9.72 11.28 -16.61
CA ASP A 343 9.82 12.39 -15.64
C ASP A 343 9.35 12.01 -14.23
N GLY A 344 9.07 10.72 -13.99
CA GLY A 344 8.59 10.23 -12.70
C GLY A 344 7.07 10.30 -12.50
N GLY A 345 6.31 10.77 -13.48
CA GLY A 345 4.84 10.71 -13.49
C GLY A 345 4.26 9.38 -14.01
N LEU A 346 3.09 9.47 -14.66
CA LEU A 346 2.39 8.33 -15.27
C LEU A 346 1.94 8.66 -16.70
N LEU A 347 1.97 7.63 -17.55
CA LEU A 347 1.26 7.59 -18.82
C LEU A 347 -0.02 6.77 -18.66
N VAL A 348 -1.11 7.27 -19.23
CA VAL A 348 -2.44 6.66 -19.17
C VAL A 348 -2.96 6.46 -20.58
N ALA A 349 -3.38 5.23 -20.89
CA ALA A 349 -4.23 4.97 -22.04
C ALA A 349 -5.69 5.25 -21.64
N ASP A 350 -6.20 6.41 -22.04
CA ASP A 350 -7.55 6.87 -21.74
C ASP A 350 -8.51 6.33 -22.80
N GLY A 351 -8.86 5.05 -22.62
CA GLY A 351 -9.45 4.16 -23.61
C GLY A 351 -10.72 4.72 -24.25
N GLY A 352 -11.68 5.10 -23.41
CA GLY A 352 -12.96 5.65 -23.86
C GLY A 352 -12.84 7.03 -24.49
N ASN A 353 -11.82 7.81 -24.14
CA ASN A 353 -11.53 9.10 -24.77
C ASN A 353 -10.58 8.99 -25.96
N ARG A 354 -10.08 7.79 -26.30
CA ARG A 354 -9.20 7.52 -27.44
C ARG A 354 -7.93 8.39 -27.44
N ARG A 355 -7.33 8.54 -26.26
CA ARG A 355 -6.16 9.40 -26.03
C ARG A 355 -5.11 8.71 -25.19
N VAL A 356 -3.88 9.16 -25.34
CA VAL A 356 -2.82 8.93 -24.35
C VAL A 356 -2.61 10.22 -23.57
N ARG A 357 -2.70 10.11 -22.25
CA ARG A 357 -2.59 11.21 -21.31
C ARG A 357 -1.34 11.02 -20.46
N GLN A 358 -0.72 12.10 -20.04
CA GLN A 358 0.37 12.07 -19.08
C GLN A 358 -0.05 12.84 -17.83
N LEU A 359 0.14 12.22 -16.69
CA LEU A 359 0.18 12.89 -15.40
C LEU A 359 1.63 13.31 -15.19
N SER A 360 1.87 14.59 -14.92
CA SER A 360 3.17 15.08 -14.49
C SER A 360 3.66 14.29 -13.27
N ARG A 361 4.95 14.45 -12.93
CA ARG A 361 5.45 14.04 -11.63
C ARG A 361 4.47 14.56 -10.57
N PHE A 362 3.94 13.63 -9.79
CA PHE A 362 3.26 13.93 -8.55
C PHE A 362 4.39 13.87 -7.53
N ASP A 363 4.68 15.01 -6.91
CA ASP A 363 5.49 14.98 -5.69
C ASP A 363 4.84 13.96 -4.77
N ARG A 364 5.68 13.04 -4.28
CA ARG A 364 5.28 12.05 -3.29
C ARG A 364 4.93 12.86 -2.05
N VAL A 365 3.68 13.27 -1.99
CA VAL A 365 2.99 13.54 -0.75
C VAL A 365 2.99 12.16 -0.11
N ASP A 366 3.87 12.02 0.86
CA ASP A 366 3.97 10.82 1.68
C ASP A 366 2.52 10.39 2.01
N PRO A 367 2.12 9.11 1.94
CA PRO A 367 0.79 8.71 2.45
C PRO A 367 0.51 9.32 3.85
N TRP A 368 1.55 9.59 4.63
CA TRP A 368 1.49 10.34 5.89
C TRP A 368 1.17 11.86 5.81
N ASP A 369 1.13 12.48 4.64
CA ASP A 369 0.82 13.92 4.46
C ASP A 369 -0.69 14.20 4.36
N ASN A 370 -1.52 13.17 4.13
CA ASN A 370 -2.96 13.35 3.85
C ASN A 370 -3.90 12.46 4.66
N LEU A 371 -3.39 11.68 5.62
CA LEU A 371 -4.23 11.27 6.73
C LEU A 371 -4.65 12.55 7.45
N GLU A 372 -5.92 12.95 7.26
CA GLU A 372 -6.63 13.69 8.28
C GLU A 372 -6.48 12.87 9.56
N ASP A 373 -5.52 13.31 10.35
CA ASP A 373 -5.42 13.12 11.77
C ASP A 373 -6.86 13.10 12.33
N PRO A 374 -7.29 12.07 13.10
CA PRO A 374 -8.48 12.20 13.91
C PRO A 374 -8.39 13.41 14.87
N TYR A 375 -7.24 14.10 14.95
CA TYR A 375 -7.01 15.36 15.64
C TYR A 375 -6.53 16.50 14.70
N PRO A 376 -7.36 17.50 14.40
CA PRO A 376 -6.94 18.64 13.59
C PRO A 376 -5.83 19.41 14.32
N GLY A 377 -4.58 19.30 13.86
CA GLY A 377 -3.53 20.21 14.31
C GLY A 377 -2.07 19.84 14.12
N ILE A 378 -1.71 18.63 13.67
CA ILE A 378 -0.29 18.33 13.38
C ILE A 378 -0.07 18.32 11.87
N GLY A 379 0.28 19.49 11.33
CA GLY A 379 0.42 19.73 9.89
C GLY A 379 1.53 18.93 9.21
N ALA A 380 1.29 18.63 7.93
CA ALA A 380 2.21 18.05 6.98
C ALA A 380 3.18 19.12 6.43
N ASN A 381 4.30 19.26 7.12
CA ASN A 381 5.66 19.33 6.60
C ASN A 381 6.49 19.93 7.73
N PRO A 382 7.09 19.11 8.58
CA PRO A 382 7.98 19.64 9.56
C PRO A 382 9.36 19.73 8.92
N GLY A 383 10.12 20.75 9.29
CA GLY A 383 11.56 20.70 9.04
C GLY A 383 12.15 19.38 9.58
N LYS A 384 13.46 19.19 9.43
CA LYS A 384 14.22 18.12 10.10
C LYS A 384 14.19 18.20 11.64
N ASP A 385 13.22 18.93 12.18
CA ASP A 385 13.07 19.45 13.53
C ASP A 385 11.84 18.83 14.26
N GLU A 386 10.99 18.03 13.58
CA GLU A 386 9.90 17.30 14.27
C GLU A 386 10.43 16.13 15.11
N PHE A 387 9.89 15.98 16.32
CA PHE A 387 10.26 14.93 17.26
C PHE A 387 9.35 13.70 17.10
N ARG A 388 9.89 12.56 16.67
CA ARG A 388 9.13 11.33 16.38
C ARG A 388 9.60 10.12 17.19
N ILE A 389 8.65 9.35 17.68
CA ILE A 389 8.86 8.08 18.38
C ILE A 389 8.21 6.96 17.58
N ILE A 390 8.91 5.84 17.36
CA ILE A 390 8.28 4.60 16.91
C ILE A 390 7.82 3.81 18.12
N TYR A 391 6.59 3.34 18.15
CA TYR A 391 6.11 2.35 19.12
C TYR A 391 5.86 1.03 18.40
N ALA A 392 6.60 -0.02 18.75
CA ALA A 392 6.48 -1.33 18.15
C ALA A 392 6.07 -2.35 19.20
N GLY A 393 4.85 -2.88 19.11
CA GLY A 393 4.46 -4.04 19.91
C GLY A 393 2.95 -4.26 20.04
N ASN A 394 2.47 -4.64 21.22
CA ASN A 394 1.06 -4.97 21.49
C ASN A 394 0.23 -3.68 21.68
N SER A 395 0.30 -2.80 20.68
CA SER A 395 -0.60 -1.68 20.52
C SER A 395 -1.33 -1.84 19.20
N TYR A 396 -2.66 -1.93 19.29
CA TYR A 396 -3.49 -2.25 18.15
C TYR A 396 -4.52 -1.15 17.95
N VAL A 397 -4.29 -0.31 16.94
CA VAL A 397 -5.38 0.40 16.27
C VAL A 397 -6.00 -0.60 15.27
N TRP A 398 -6.85 -1.51 15.76
CA TRP A 398 -7.71 -2.33 14.88
C TRP A 398 -8.92 -1.50 14.41
N TYR A 399 -9.81 -2.10 13.61
CA TYR A 399 -11.08 -1.48 13.20
C TYR A 399 -11.99 -1.08 14.39
N ASP A 400 -11.67 -1.49 15.63
CA ASP A 400 -12.45 -1.28 16.84
C ASP A 400 -11.75 -0.45 17.93
N THR A 401 -10.53 0.04 17.70
CA THR A 401 -9.79 0.86 18.68
C THR A 401 -9.48 2.24 18.11
N TYR A 402 -9.99 3.30 18.74
CA TYR A 402 -9.71 4.68 18.36
C TYR A 402 -8.29 5.11 18.76
N TRP A 403 -7.75 6.12 18.07
CA TRP A 403 -6.40 6.65 18.32
C TRP A 403 -6.20 7.07 19.78
N ASP A 404 -7.15 7.78 20.39
CA ASP A 404 -7.04 8.25 21.78
C ASP A 404 -7.01 7.13 22.80
N ASP A 405 -7.54 5.99 22.42
CA ASP A 405 -7.58 4.81 23.26
C ASP A 405 -6.40 3.89 23.00
N SER A 406 -5.59 4.13 21.96
CA SER A 406 -4.38 3.38 21.63
C SER A 406 -3.22 3.71 22.56
N ILE A 407 -2.21 2.82 22.66
CA ILE A 407 -1.02 3.13 23.46
C ILE A 407 -0.28 4.34 22.88
N GLU A 408 -0.25 4.49 21.56
CA GLU A 408 0.40 5.61 20.88
C GLU A 408 -0.25 6.94 21.22
N GLY A 409 -1.58 7.03 21.09
CA GLY A 409 -2.34 8.24 21.42
C GLY A 409 -2.22 8.60 22.90
N LEU A 410 -2.33 7.62 23.79
CA LEU A 410 -2.14 7.81 25.23
C LEU A 410 -0.70 8.19 25.57
N LEU A 411 0.29 7.59 24.92
CA LEU A 411 1.72 7.89 25.14
C LEU A 411 2.04 9.31 24.68
N GLN A 412 1.58 9.68 23.50
CA GLN A 412 1.72 11.02 22.96
C GLN A 412 1.11 12.06 23.90
N SER A 413 -0.11 11.81 24.38
CA SER A 413 -0.82 12.67 25.35
C SER A 413 -0.06 12.81 26.67
N ASN A 414 0.50 11.72 27.19
CA ASN A 414 1.26 11.73 28.43
C ASN A 414 2.60 12.46 28.30
N LEU A 415 3.27 12.37 27.15
CA LEU A 415 4.57 13.00 26.91
C LEU A 415 4.47 14.50 26.63
N TYR A 416 3.44 14.90 25.88
CA TYR A 416 3.28 16.29 25.44
C TYR A 416 1.83 16.76 25.61
N PRO A 417 1.44 17.23 26.81
CA PRO A 417 0.07 17.64 27.11
C PRO A 417 -0.34 18.99 26.49
N CYS A 418 0.48 19.60 25.62
CA CYS A 418 0.24 20.95 25.11
C CYS A 418 -0.70 20.97 23.89
N THR A 419 -1.96 21.31 24.13
CA THR A 419 -2.96 21.53 23.07
C THR A 419 -2.81 22.87 22.33
N SER A 420 -2.01 23.81 22.85
CA SER A 420 -1.84 25.18 22.32
C SER A 420 -0.52 25.44 21.58
N CYS A 421 0.33 24.43 21.41
CA CYS A 421 1.66 24.57 20.82
C CYS A 421 1.62 24.56 19.27
N ALA A 422 2.59 25.25 18.65
CA ALA A 422 2.73 25.32 17.19
C ALA A 422 2.92 23.90 16.57
N PRO A 423 2.32 23.60 15.41
CA PRO A 423 2.32 22.24 14.83
C PRO A 423 3.70 21.61 14.64
N GLN A 424 4.73 22.42 14.40
CA GLN A 424 6.07 21.98 13.99
C GLN A 424 6.96 21.53 15.16
N THR A 425 6.51 21.70 16.41
CA THR A 425 7.21 21.26 17.64
C THR A 425 6.50 20.08 18.30
N ARG A 426 5.51 19.47 17.65
CA ARG A 426 4.65 18.44 18.25
C ARG A 426 5.30 17.06 18.16
N LEU A 427 5.34 16.38 19.30
CA LEU A 427 5.70 14.96 19.39
C LEU A 427 4.67 14.12 18.61
N ARG A 428 5.15 13.22 17.75
CA ARG A 428 4.34 12.14 17.16
C ARG A 428 4.83 10.77 17.59
N VAL A 429 3.90 9.90 18.00
CA VAL A 429 4.17 8.47 18.20
C VAL A 429 3.63 7.70 16.99
N ILE A 430 4.45 6.84 16.38
CA ILE A 430 4.12 6.11 15.15
C ILE A 430 3.98 4.62 15.49
N PRO A 431 2.82 3.99 15.24
CA PRO A 431 2.64 2.57 15.47
C PRO A 431 3.44 1.74 14.46
N ALA A 432 4.04 0.63 14.89
CA ALA A 432 4.76 -0.30 14.05
C ALA A 432 4.45 -1.76 14.40
N ILE A 433 3.94 -2.51 13.41
CA ILE A 433 3.53 -3.91 13.61
C ILE A 433 4.70 -4.84 13.25
N ARG A 434 5.40 -5.42 14.23
CA ARG A 434 6.54 -6.34 13.99
C ARG A 434 6.58 -7.39 15.11
N TYR A 435 6.59 -8.66 14.73
CA TYR A 435 6.40 -9.81 15.63
C TYR A 435 7.67 -10.61 15.89
N SER A 436 8.79 -10.31 15.23
CA SER A 436 10.06 -11.00 15.50
C SER A 436 11.21 -10.05 15.78
N LEU A 437 12.20 -10.51 16.57
CA LEU A 437 13.43 -9.75 16.81
C LEU A 437 14.14 -9.35 15.51
N ALA A 438 14.10 -10.20 14.48
CA ALA A 438 14.66 -9.87 13.16
C ALA A 438 13.91 -8.72 12.48
N GLN A 439 12.57 -8.68 12.61
CA GLN A 439 11.74 -7.61 12.11
C GLN A 439 11.97 -6.28 12.86
N ILE A 440 12.18 -6.34 14.17
CA ILE A 440 12.57 -5.17 14.98
C ILE A 440 13.97 -4.69 14.62
N GLN A 441 14.90 -5.59 14.33
CA GLN A 441 16.23 -5.20 13.89
C GLN A 441 16.19 -4.48 12.53
N ALA A 442 15.32 -4.91 11.62
CA ALA A 442 15.06 -4.19 10.36
C ALA A 442 14.39 -2.82 10.59
N LEU A 443 13.52 -2.69 11.60
CA LEU A 443 12.94 -1.40 11.99
C LEU A 443 14.01 -0.44 12.52
N ALA A 444 14.94 -0.93 13.33
CA ALA A 444 16.09 -0.16 13.76
C ALA A 444 16.95 0.30 12.58
N ASP A 445 17.16 -0.58 11.58
CA ASP A 445 17.87 -0.20 10.35
C ASP A 445 17.13 0.91 9.58
N VAL A 446 15.80 0.86 9.50
CA VAL A 446 15.01 1.94 8.90
C VAL A 446 15.21 3.24 9.68
N ALA A 447 15.08 3.19 11.01
CA ALA A 447 15.19 4.37 11.85
C ALA A 447 16.56 5.07 11.68
N VAL A 448 17.64 4.29 11.65
CA VAL A 448 19.00 4.80 11.41
C VAL A 448 19.15 5.38 10.01
N ARG A 449 18.69 4.66 8.98
CA ARG A 449 18.84 5.10 7.58
C ARG A 449 18.08 6.39 7.29
N THR A 450 16.90 6.58 7.88
CA THR A 450 16.07 7.76 7.59
C THR A 450 16.46 8.97 8.43
N GLY A 451 16.94 8.76 9.65
CA GLY A 451 17.27 9.85 10.58
C GLY A 451 16.05 10.65 11.07
N PHE A 452 14.83 10.16 10.85
CA PHE A 452 13.59 10.86 11.19
C PHE A 452 13.11 10.61 12.62
N TYR A 453 13.62 9.57 13.27
CA TYR A 453 13.13 9.11 14.56
C TYR A 453 14.13 9.44 15.65
N ARG A 454 13.60 9.86 16.79
CA ARG A 454 14.38 10.24 17.97
C ARG A 454 14.28 9.20 19.07
N ALA A 455 13.25 8.36 19.04
CA ALA A 455 13.18 7.18 19.88
C ALA A 455 12.50 6.00 19.17
N VAL A 456 12.84 4.79 19.61
CA VAL A 456 12.14 3.54 19.33
C VAL A 456 11.75 2.93 20.67
N VAL A 457 10.45 2.72 20.86
CA VAL A 457 9.87 1.99 21.98
C VAL A 457 9.49 0.61 21.46
N LEU A 458 10.07 -0.42 22.05
CA LEU A 458 9.75 -1.81 21.78
C LEU A 458 8.93 -2.35 22.95
N ASP A 459 7.68 -2.68 22.70
CA ASP A 459 6.78 -3.29 23.66
C ASP A 459 6.84 -4.81 23.53
N LEU A 460 7.48 -5.45 24.51
CA LEU A 460 7.94 -6.83 24.47
C LEU A 460 7.24 -7.66 25.54
N ASN A 461 6.64 -8.76 25.11
CA ASN A 461 6.03 -9.75 26.00
C ASN A 461 6.43 -11.15 25.54
N TRP A 462 6.00 -12.17 26.28
CA TRP A 462 6.22 -13.57 25.95
C TRP A 462 5.82 -13.93 24.52
N ALA A 463 4.65 -13.49 24.05
CA ALA A 463 4.12 -13.86 22.74
C ALA A 463 5.06 -13.42 21.61
N MET A 464 5.76 -12.31 21.78
CA MET A 464 6.78 -11.87 20.82
C MET A 464 8.09 -12.65 20.90
N VAL A 465 8.44 -13.16 22.07
CA VAL A 465 9.61 -14.05 22.24
C VAL A 465 9.31 -15.38 21.55
N GLU A 466 8.12 -15.92 21.75
CA GLU A 466 7.65 -17.15 21.11
C GLU A 466 7.76 -17.10 19.58
N THR A 467 7.19 -16.06 18.95
CA THR A 467 7.26 -15.85 17.50
C THR A 467 8.67 -15.58 16.98
N SER A 468 9.63 -15.23 17.84
CA SER A 468 11.02 -14.94 17.46
C SER A 468 11.93 -16.17 17.45
N PHE A 469 11.63 -17.21 18.24
CA PHE A 469 12.58 -18.30 18.46
C PHE A 469 12.14 -19.68 17.95
N ASN A 470 10.84 -20.01 17.90
CA ASN A 470 10.23 -21.10 17.10
C ASN A 470 8.77 -21.27 17.53
N PRO A 471 7.77 -21.27 16.61
CA PRO A 471 6.41 -21.69 16.97
C PRO A 471 6.34 -23.12 17.53
N ASP A 472 7.21 -24.06 17.12
CA ASP A 472 7.17 -25.44 17.63
C ASP A 472 7.75 -25.61 19.07
N MET A 473 8.18 -24.53 19.73
CA MET A 473 8.78 -24.55 21.09
C MET A 473 7.80 -24.22 22.23
N HIS A 474 6.48 -24.32 22.00
CA HIS A 474 5.43 -24.01 22.97
C HIS A 474 5.61 -24.63 24.38
N VAL A 475 6.35 -25.75 24.50
CA VAL A 475 6.53 -26.51 25.75
C VAL A 475 7.85 -26.17 26.49
N GLN A 476 8.71 -25.30 25.95
CA GLN A 476 10.05 -25.04 26.52
C GLN A 476 10.34 -23.59 26.91
N LEU A 477 9.62 -22.60 26.38
CA LEU A 477 9.96 -21.18 26.62
C LEU A 477 9.67 -20.72 28.07
N ASP A 478 8.71 -21.36 28.73
CA ASP A 478 8.25 -21.02 30.07
C ASP A 478 9.05 -21.72 31.18
N GLN A 479 9.56 -22.92 30.91
CA GLN A 479 10.34 -23.76 31.82
C GLN A 479 11.86 -23.63 31.64
N HIS A 480 12.32 -23.19 30.46
CA HIS A 480 13.74 -23.12 30.09
C HIS A 480 14.14 -21.73 29.57
N PRO A 481 14.09 -20.68 30.41
CA PRO A 481 14.46 -19.32 30.01
C PRO A 481 15.90 -19.22 29.43
N GLU A 482 16.80 -20.12 29.82
CA GLU A 482 18.16 -20.22 29.29
C GLU A 482 18.23 -20.42 27.76
N VAL A 483 17.19 -20.96 27.13
CA VAL A 483 17.17 -21.25 25.69
C VAL A 483 17.06 -19.98 24.85
N TRP A 484 16.25 -19.01 25.29
CA TRP A 484 15.94 -17.81 24.51
C TRP A 484 16.57 -16.54 25.08
N LYS A 485 16.81 -16.49 26.39
CA LYS A 485 17.26 -15.29 27.11
C LYS A 485 18.55 -14.72 26.55
N ASP A 486 19.52 -15.57 26.24
CA ASP A 486 20.79 -15.15 25.65
C ASP A 486 20.61 -14.61 24.23
N GLY A 487 19.69 -15.20 23.45
CA GLY A 487 19.33 -14.72 22.12
C GLY A 487 18.66 -13.35 22.15
N VAL A 488 17.65 -13.18 23.01
CA VAL A 488 16.98 -11.89 23.25
C VAL A 488 17.99 -10.84 23.72
N THR A 489 18.83 -11.19 24.70
CA THR A 489 19.87 -10.29 25.24
C THR A 489 20.79 -9.79 24.13
N ARG A 490 21.32 -10.69 23.29
CA ARG A 490 22.19 -10.31 22.17
C ARG A 490 21.48 -9.46 21.11
N ALA A 491 20.24 -9.80 20.76
CA ALA A 491 19.47 -9.06 19.77
C ALA A 491 19.18 -7.63 20.23
N LEU A 492 18.68 -7.49 21.47
CA LEU A 492 18.42 -6.19 22.07
C LEU A 492 19.71 -5.38 22.24
N ALA A 493 20.83 -6.00 22.60
CA ALA A 493 22.11 -5.31 22.69
C ALA A 493 22.56 -4.78 21.32
N GLY A 494 22.38 -5.57 20.25
CA GLY A 494 22.68 -5.17 18.89
C GLY A 494 21.80 -4.03 18.39
N ILE A 495 20.50 -4.06 18.70
CA ILE A 495 19.56 -2.97 18.37
C ILE A 495 19.91 -1.70 19.15
N ASN A 496 20.13 -1.83 20.47
CA ASN A 496 20.49 -0.72 21.35
C ASN A 496 21.78 -0.03 20.87
N ALA A 497 22.83 -0.80 20.58
CA ALA A 497 24.09 -0.27 20.06
C ALA A 497 23.92 0.46 18.72
N LYS A 498 23.08 -0.09 17.82
CA LYS A 498 22.80 0.48 16.50
C LYS A 498 22.02 1.79 16.58
N LEU A 499 21.00 1.86 17.42
CA LEU A 499 20.21 3.08 17.60
C LEU A 499 21.05 4.14 18.33
N ALA A 500 21.83 3.74 19.32
CA ALA A 500 22.75 4.63 20.04
C ALA A 500 23.80 5.27 19.10
N SER A 501 24.36 4.52 18.14
CA SER A 501 25.32 5.07 17.18
C SER A 501 24.72 6.12 16.24
N ALA A 502 23.39 6.09 16.06
CA ALA A 502 22.63 7.07 15.31
C ALA A 502 22.01 8.18 16.18
N HIS A 503 22.31 8.22 17.48
CA HIS A 503 21.68 9.14 18.45
C HIS A 503 20.15 9.02 18.54
N ILE A 504 19.63 7.79 18.37
CA ILE A 504 18.21 7.46 18.52
C ILE A 504 18.04 6.73 19.85
N ALA A 505 17.14 7.21 20.70
CA ALA A 505 16.87 6.56 21.98
C ALA A 505 16.18 5.20 21.76
N PHE A 506 16.51 4.22 22.58
CA PHE A 506 15.85 2.93 22.59
C PHE A 506 15.26 2.66 23.97
N LEU A 507 14.01 2.18 24.01
CA LEU A 507 13.31 1.84 25.23
C LEU A 507 12.58 0.52 25.03
N VAL A 508 12.77 -0.43 25.94
CA VAL A 508 12.05 -1.71 25.92
C VAL A 508 11.03 -1.71 27.05
N VAL A 509 9.80 -2.04 26.73
CA VAL A 509 8.70 -2.20 27.68
C VAL A 509 8.49 -3.69 27.87
N SER A 510 8.32 -4.11 29.12
CA SER A 510 7.98 -5.48 29.48
C SER A 510 6.65 -5.46 30.21
N HIS A 511 5.69 -6.22 29.71
CA HIS A 511 4.36 -6.34 30.30
C HIS A 511 3.90 -7.80 30.26
N PRO A 512 2.99 -8.21 31.16
CA PRO A 512 2.45 -9.55 31.14
C PRO A 512 1.39 -9.68 30.04
N THR A 513 1.13 -10.92 29.65
CA THR A 513 -0.05 -11.33 28.88
C THR A 513 -1.20 -11.77 29.81
N PRO A 514 -2.41 -12.06 29.30
CA PRO A 514 -3.51 -12.57 30.12
C PRO A 514 -3.18 -13.88 30.86
N PHE A 515 -2.37 -14.76 30.27
CA PHE A 515 -2.01 -16.07 30.85
C PHE A 515 -0.89 -15.99 31.90
N GLU A 516 -0.11 -14.91 31.92
CA GLU A 516 0.91 -14.63 32.95
C GLU A 516 0.31 -13.96 34.20
N MET A 517 -0.98 -13.62 34.11
CA MET A 517 -1.77 -12.96 35.15
C MET A 517 -2.68 -13.95 35.88
N SER A 518 -3.47 -13.49 36.87
CA SER A 518 -4.29 -14.41 37.67
C SER A 518 -5.28 -15.21 36.80
N PRO A 519 -5.81 -16.33 37.33
CA PRO A 519 -6.81 -17.15 36.63
C PRO A 519 -8.00 -16.35 36.08
N VAL A 520 -8.31 -15.18 36.63
CA VAL A 520 -9.43 -14.37 36.18
C VAL A 520 -9.12 -13.60 34.87
N GLU A 521 -7.90 -13.10 34.68
CA GLU A 521 -7.51 -12.55 33.36
C GLU A 521 -7.26 -13.69 32.34
N SER A 522 -6.83 -14.87 32.82
CA SER A 522 -6.54 -16.04 31.97
C SER A 522 -7.79 -16.82 31.53
N ALA A 523 -8.87 -16.88 32.34
CA ALA A 523 -10.01 -17.77 32.11
C ALA A 523 -10.81 -17.48 30.83
N TRP A 524 -10.84 -16.22 30.38
CA TRP A 524 -11.57 -15.82 29.17
C TRP A 524 -10.95 -16.39 27.90
N PHE A 525 -9.63 -16.55 27.87
CA PHE A 525 -8.92 -17.10 26.72
C PHE A 525 -9.11 -18.62 26.59
N THR A 526 -9.08 -19.35 27.71
CA THR A 526 -9.34 -20.79 27.75
C THR A 526 -10.69 -21.13 27.12
N PHE A 527 -11.72 -20.30 27.38
CA PHE A 527 -13.06 -20.47 26.82
C PHE A 527 -13.12 -20.30 25.29
N ALA A 528 -12.30 -19.42 24.70
CA ALA A 528 -12.26 -19.20 23.25
C ALA A 528 -11.49 -20.31 22.51
N TYR A 529 -10.39 -20.80 23.09
CA TYR A 529 -9.51 -21.78 22.45
C TYR A 529 -9.94 -23.24 22.65
N GLU A 530 -10.62 -23.59 23.75
CA GLU A 530 -11.18 -24.95 23.95
C GLU A 530 -12.21 -25.35 22.88
N THR A 531 -12.83 -24.37 22.20
CA THR A 531 -13.76 -24.65 21.09
C THR A 531 -13.06 -25.08 19.79
N LYS A 532 -11.74 -24.93 19.70
CA LYS A 532 -10.90 -25.47 18.62
C LYS A 532 -10.02 -26.59 19.17
N LYS A 533 -10.48 -27.84 19.00
CA LYS A 533 -9.76 -29.09 19.33
C LYS A 533 -8.24 -28.97 19.15
N ASN A 534 -7.50 -28.91 20.27
CA ASN A 534 -6.29 -29.67 20.56
C ASN A 534 -5.83 -29.39 22.01
N ASP A 535 -5.43 -30.45 22.71
CA ASP A 535 -5.19 -30.58 24.17
C ASP A 535 -3.99 -29.78 24.75
N HIS A 536 -3.78 -28.52 24.40
CA HIS A 536 -2.47 -27.88 24.62
C HIS A 536 -2.44 -26.56 25.41
N ILE A 537 -3.55 -26.10 25.99
CA ILE A 537 -3.50 -25.02 26.99
C ILE A 537 -4.19 -25.52 28.25
N ARG A 538 -3.36 -26.07 29.13
CA ARG A 538 -3.73 -26.61 30.45
C ARG A 538 -4.59 -25.62 31.23
N SER A 539 -5.85 -25.96 31.45
CA SER A 539 -6.78 -25.24 32.32
C SER A 539 -6.44 -25.37 33.82
N ASP A 540 -5.37 -26.09 34.15
CA ASP A 540 -4.91 -26.46 35.49
C ASP A 540 -3.56 -25.82 35.90
N THR A 541 -2.89 -25.04 35.04
CA THR A 541 -1.62 -24.38 35.40
C THR A 541 -1.83 -22.94 35.87
N ALA A 542 -1.42 -22.67 37.11
CA ALA A 542 -1.26 -21.32 37.65
C ALA A 542 -0.43 -20.41 36.71
N PRO A 543 -0.58 -19.06 36.78
CA PRO A 543 0.24 -18.12 36.01
C PRO A 543 1.71 -18.52 36.05
N VAL A 544 2.34 -18.62 34.88
CA VAL A 544 3.72 -19.08 34.75
C VAL A 544 4.67 -17.96 35.19
N PRO A 545 5.24 -18.00 36.40
CA PRO A 545 5.80 -16.81 37.03
C PRO A 545 7.25 -16.49 36.60
N GLN A 546 7.83 -17.26 35.68
CA GLN A 546 9.26 -17.17 35.35
C GLN A 546 9.60 -16.31 34.14
N ILE A 547 8.65 -16.10 33.21
CA ILE A 547 8.93 -15.41 31.94
C ILE A 547 9.19 -13.92 32.18
N GLY A 548 8.33 -13.21 32.91
CA GLY A 548 8.51 -11.80 33.24
C GLY A 548 9.88 -11.49 33.86
N PRO A 549 10.28 -12.17 34.96
CA PRO A 549 11.61 -12.03 35.53
C PRO A 549 12.75 -12.32 34.55
N ALA A 550 12.67 -13.41 33.78
CA ALA A 550 13.70 -13.79 32.82
C ALA A 550 13.82 -12.77 31.66
N LEU A 551 12.70 -12.23 31.18
CA LEU A 551 12.65 -11.23 30.13
C LEU A 551 13.23 -9.92 30.62
N ASN A 552 12.84 -9.49 31.82
CA ASN A 552 13.38 -8.29 32.45
C ASN A 552 14.90 -8.41 32.66
N GLU A 553 15.38 -9.59 33.07
CA GLU A 553 16.82 -9.84 33.20
C GLU A 553 17.53 -9.81 31.83
N ALA A 554 16.93 -10.37 30.78
CA ALA A 554 17.47 -10.33 29.42
C ALA A 554 17.62 -8.89 28.90
N VAL A 555 16.58 -8.06 29.09
CA VAL A 555 16.60 -6.65 28.71
C VAL A 555 17.67 -5.91 29.51
N GLN A 556 17.75 -6.11 30.83
CA GLN A 556 18.77 -5.47 31.67
C GLN A 556 20.19 -5.84 31.22
N LYS A 557 20.45 -7.12 30.94
CA LYS A 557 21.76 -7.59 30.44
C LYS A 557 22.11 -7.07 29.05
N SER A 558 21.11 -6.73 28.24
CA SER A 558 21.34 -6.16 26.92
C SER A 558 21.84 -4.70 26.96
N GLY A 559 21.74 -4.04 28.11
CA GLY A 559 22.03 -2.62 28.28
C GLY A 559 20.94 -1.70 27.74
N ALA A 560 19.83 -2.24 27.21
CA ALA A 560 18.68 -1.44 26.79
C ALA A 560 17.91 -0.92 28.03
N PRO A 561 17.45 0.34 28.03
CA PRO A 561 16.55 0.86 29.06
C PRO A 561 15.25 0.04 29.13
N LEU A 562 14.85 -0.37 30.35
CA LEU A 562 13.67 -1.19 30.61
C LEU A 562 12.55 -0.38 31.30
N VAL A 563 11.32 -0.52 30.82
CA VAL A 563 10.07 -0.18 31.52
C VAL A 563 9.39 -1.48 31.93
N ASN A 564 9.50 -1.85 33.21
CA ASN A 564 8.81 -3.02 33.73
C ASN A 564 7.40 -2.63 34.21
N VAL A 565 6.38 -3.02 33.45
CA VAL A 565 4.96 -2.67 33.71
C VAL A 565 4.27 -3.74 34.57
N TRP A 566 4.87 -4.91 34.77
CA TRP A 566 4.31 -6.02 35.56
C TRP A 566 3.77 -5.61 36.94
N PRO A 567 4.49 -4.82 37.77
CA PRO A 567 3.98 -4.43 39.08
C PRO A 567 2.68 -3.60 39.00
N ARG A 568 2.51 -2.80 37.94
CA ARG A 568 1.30 -1.98 37.72
C ARG A 568 0.10 -2.85 37.36
N PHE A 569 0.32 -3.86 36.52
CA PHE A 569 -0.73 -4.81 36.12
C PHE A 569 -1.17 -5.65 37.33
N TYR A 570 -0.23 -6.15 38.13
CA TYR A 570 -0.58 -6.87 39.36
C TYR A 570 -1.27 -5.99 40.42
N ALA A 571 -0.91 -4.71 40.51
CA ALA A 571 -1.61 -3.78 41.40
C ALA A 571 -3.04 -3.50 40.92
N ALA A 572 -3.23 -3.31 39.61
CA ALA A 572 -4.53 -3.13 38.99
C ALA A 572 -5.45 -4.35 39.19
N GLU A 573 -4.91 -5.55 39.04
CA GLU A 573 -5.63 -6.81 39.25
C GLU A 573 -6.07 -7.00 40.72
N ARG A 574 -5.23 -6.60 41.68
CA ARG A 574 -5.53 -6.67 43.13
C ARG A 574 -6.41 -5.52 43.63
N SER A 575 -6.81 -4.59 42.77
CA SER A 575 -7.64 -3.44 43.14
C SER A 575 -9.06 -3.87 43.51
N ALA A 576 -9.65 -3.23 44.52
CA ALA A 576 -11.04 -3.44 44.90
C ALA A 576 -12.04 -3.03 43.80
N MET A 577 -11.66 -2.10 42.91
CA MET A 577 -12.47 -1.66 41.75
C MET A 577 -12.02 -2.32 40.44
N ARG A 578 -11.43 -3.52 40.53
CA ARG A 578 -10.83 -4.28 39.43
C ARG A 578 -11.43 -3.96 38.06
N ARG A 579 -10.62 -3.37 37.18
CA ARG A 579 -10.94 -3.15 35.76
C ARG A 579 -10.22 -4.22 34.93
N PRO A 580 -10.87 -4.81 33.91
CA PRO A 580 -10.21 -5.79 33.05
C PRO A 580 -8.99 -5.17 32.37
N LEU A 581 -7.86 -5.90 32.35
CA LEU A 581 -6.63 -5.45 31.71
C LEU A 581 -6.58 -5.89 30.24
N PHE A 582 -7.27 -6.98 29.91
CA PHE A 582 -7.36 -7.55 28.57
C PHE A 582 -8.81 -7.71 28.08
N GLY A 583 -8.97 -7.75 26.76
CA GLY A 583 -10.23 -8.00 26.07
C GLY A 583 -10.70 -9.46 26.20
N GLY A 584 -12.00 -9.70 25.97
CA GLY A 584 -12.63 -10.99 26.27
C GLY A 584 -12.40 -12.13 25.26
N GLY A 585 -11.74 -11.90 24.12
CA GLY A 585 -11.62 -12.90 23.04
C GLY A 585 -10.23 -13.07 22.41
N ASP A 586 -9.28 -12.22 22.75
CA ASP A 586 -7.94 -12.17 22.14
C ASP A 586 -6.96 -11.41 23.07
N PHE A 587 -5.65 -11.50 22.80
CA PHE A 587 -4.58 -10.95 23.66
C PHE A 587 -4.55 -9.41 23.74
N HIS A 588 -5.60 -8.71 23.28
CA HIS A 588 -5.65 -7.26 23.26
C HIS A 588 -5.80 -6.69 24.66
N LEU A 589 -5.12 -5.58 24.89
CA LEU A 589 -5.30 -4.78 26.10
C LEU A 589 -6.64 -4.04 26.03
N THR A 590 -7.32 -3.91 27.17
CA THR A 590 -8.40 -2.91 27.28
C THR A 590 -7.83 -1.50 27.25
N GLN A 591 -8.69 -0.48 27.15
CA GLN A 591 -8.30 0.91 27.35
C GLN A 591 -7.49 1.09 28.64
N TYR A 592 -7.89 0.45 29.74
CA TYR A 592 -7.19 0.55 31.01
C TYR A 592 -5.79 -0.10 30.98
N GLY A 593 -5.66 -1.27 30.35
CA GLY A 593 -4.35 -1.91 30.15
C GLY A 593 -3.40 -1.01 29.34
N ARG A 594 -3.92 -0.37 28.29
CA ARG A 594 -3.17 0.55 27.43
C ARG A 594 -2.75 1.83 28.17
N GLU A 595 -3.62 2.40 29.00
CA GLU A 595 -3.33 3.55 29.88
C GLU A 595 -2.13 3.26 30.80
N LEU A 596 -2.10 2.08 31.42
CA LEU A 596 -1.02 1.71 32.34
C LEU A 596 0.34 1.62 31.65
N ILE A 597 0.39 1.04 30.44
CA ILE A 597 1.59 0.97 29.62
C ILE A 597 2.01 2.35 29.16
N ALA A 598 1.12 3.09 28.49
CA ALA A 598 1.39 4.42 27.97
C ALA A 598 1.96 5.38 29.03
N ALA A 599 1.36 5.39 30.23
CA ALA A 599 1.83 6.20 31.34
C ALA A 599 3.22 5.78 31.84
N ALA A 600 3.54 4.48 31.83
CA ALA A 600 4.84 3.96 32.24
C ALA A 600 5.94 4.36 31.26
N VAL A 601 5.67 4.17 29.98
CA VAL A 601 6.57 4.54 28.87
C VAL A 601 6.82 6.04 28.86
N ALA A 602 5.77 6.84 28.99
CA ALA A 602 5.89 8.29 29.02
C ALA A 602 6.76 8.79 30.17
N ALA A 603 6.56 8.25 31.37
CA ALA A 603 7.37 8.60 32.54
C ALA A 603 8.85 8.26 32.31
N ARG A 604 9.14 7.07 31.78
CA ARG A 604 10.54 6.64 31.56
C ARG A 604 11.21 7.42 30.45
N LEU A 605 10.50 7.69 29.37
CA LEU A 605 10.99 8.61 28.37
C LEU A 605 11.30 9.94 29.06
N LYS A 606 10.40 10.61 29.79
CA LYS A 606 10.70 11.92 30.46
C LYS A 606 12.01 11.99 31.23
N GLU A 607 12.48 10.87 31.79
CA GLU A 607 13.78 10.76 32.48
C GLU A 607 14.99 10.63 31.53
N MET A 608 14.82 9.99 30.37
CA MET A 608 15.89 9.73 29.41
C MET A 608 16.30 11.02 28.66
N LYS A 609 17.38 11.66 29.09
CA LYS A 609 17.93 12.86 28.43
C LYS A 609 18.26 12.74 26.92
N PRO A 610 18.73 11.61 26.36
CA PRO A 610 19.19 11.57 24.97
C PRO A 610 18.12 11.85 23.91
N TRP A 611 16.84 11.53 24.16
CA TRP A 611 15.78 11.94 23.23
C TRP A 611 15.35 13.39 23.47
N ALA A 612 15.50 13.93 24.68
CA ALA A 612 15.14 15.30 25.01
C ALA A 612 16.20 16.35 24.56
N GLN A 613 17.47 15.96 24.37
CA GLN A 613 18.58 16.91 24.14
C GLN A 613 18.74 17.45 22.72
N ALA A 614 17.91 17.02 21.75
CA ALA A 614 17.97 17.55 20.39
C ALA A 614 17.09 18.81 20.17
N SER A 615 16.19 19.14 21.10
CA SER A 615 15.50 20.43 21.10
C SER A 615 16.30 21.41 21.95
N GLY A 616 16.95 22.39 21.31
CA GLY A 616 17.39 23.60 22.01
C GLY A 616 16.19 24.47 22.46
N GLN A 617 15.19 23.85 23.09
CA GLN A 617 14.00 24.43 23.71
C GLN A 617 13.71 23.68 25.01
#